data_AF-A0A7W9FL87-F1
#
_entry.id   AF-A0A7W9FL87-F1
#
_cell.length_a   1.000
_cell.length_b   1.000
_cell.length_c   1.000
_cell.angle_alpha   90.00
_cell.angle_beta   90.00
_cell.angle_gamma   90.00
#
_symmetry.space_group_name_H-M   'P 1'
#
loop_
_entity.id
_entity.type
_entity.pdbx_description
1 polymer ?
#
loop_
_entity_poly.entity_id
_entity_poly.type
_entity_poly.pdbx_seq_one_letter_code
_entity_poly.pdbx_strand_id
1 'polypeptide(L)'
;MLRDRPARMTETEAETLAVRALAFIAGEPEELGQFLALTGIGPESIRAAAGEPAFLVGVLEYMLSNEPLLIAFAAREAIRPTMIAAARHVLDATLPFEG
;
A
#
# COMPACT_ATOMS: atom_id res chain seq x y z
N MET A 1 -1.13 26.59 22.58
CA MET A 1 -1.82 25.28 22.55
C MET A 1 -2.58 25.17 21.23
N LEU A 2 -1.89 24.72 20.18
CA LEU A 2 -2.51 24.51 18.87
C LEU A 2 -3.02 23.08 18.86
N ARG A 3 -4.32 22.91 18.60
CA ARG A 3 -4.97 21.61 18.47
C ARG A 3 -4.29 20.85 17.35
N ASP A 4 -3.49 19.85 17.70
CA ASP A 4 -3.08 18.76 16.81
C ASP A 4 -4.38 18.07 16.36
N ARG A 5 -4.92 18.51 15.21
CA ARG A 5 -5.93 17.70 14.54
C ARG A 5 -5.18 16.44 14.14
N PRO A 6 -5.60 15.22 14.55
CA PRO A 6 -4.93 14.02 14.08
C PRO A 6 -4.98 14.09 12.56
N ALA A 7 -3.83 14.31 11.94
CA ALA A 7 -3.75 14.65 10.53
C ALA A 7 -4.43 13.53 9.77
N ARG A 8 -5.54 13.87 9.11
CA ARG A 8 -6.16 12.95 8.17
C ARG A 8 -5.09 12.71 7.11
N MET A 9 -4.58 11.49 7.09
CA MET A 9 -3.47 11.09 6.23
C MET A 9 -3.75 11.56 4.79
N THR A 10 -2.77 12.24 4.21
CA THR A 10 -2.85 12.84 2.88
C THR A 10 -2.63 11.79 1.79
N GLU A 11 -3.00 12.11 0.54
CA GLU A 11 -2.74 11.25 -0.62
C GLU A 11 -1.25 10.92 -0.73
N THR A 12 -0.38 11.94 -0.68
CA THR A 12 1.07 11.73 -0.76
C THR A 12 1.62 10.85 0.37
N GLU A 13 1.08 10.96 1.59
CA GLU A 13 1.44 10.06 2.68
C GLU A 13 0.97 8.62 2.42
N ALA A 14 -0.25 8.45 1.89
CA ALA A 14 -0.80 7.17 1.53
C ALA A 14 -0.01 6.50 0.39
N GLU A 15 0.35 7.26 -0.65
CA GLU A 15 1.21 6.81 -1.75
C GLU A 15 2.58 6.39 -1.22
N THR A 16 3.19 7.22 -0.37
CA THR A 16 4.48 6.90 0.25
C THR A 16 4.40 5.60 1.04
N LEU A 17 3.32 5.39 1.79
CA LEU A 17 3.12 4.18 2.57
C LEU A 17 2.92 2.95 1.66
N ALA A 18 2.17 3.09 0.57
CA ALA A 18 1.98 2.04 -0.41
C ALA A 18 3.27 1.67 -1.13
N VAL A 19 4.10 2.65 -1.51
CA VAL A 19 5.41 2.41 -2.12
C VAL A 19 6.35 1.69 -1.15
N ARG A 20 6.34 2.05 0.14
CA ARG A 20 7.11 1.33 1.17
C ARG A 20 6.62 -0.10 1.35
N ALA A 21 5.30 -0.31 1.35
CA ALA A 21 4.68 -1.62 1.40
C ALA A 21 5.09 -2.49 0.20
N LEU A 22 5.07 -1.92 -1.01
CA LEU A 22 5.55 -2.57 -2.23
C LEU A 22 7.03 -2.96 -2.11
N ALA A 23 7.88 -2.06 -1.61
CA ALA A 23 9.30 -2.34 -1.42
C ALA A 23 9.54 -3.45 -0.38
N PHE A 24 8.68 -3.54 0.64
CA PHE A 24 8.72 -4.62 1.62
C PHE A 24 8.36 -5.98 0.98
N ILE A 25 7.28 -6.02 0.19
CA ILE A 25 6.89 -7.21 -0.58
C ILE A 25 7.99 -7.61 -1.56
N ALA A 26 8.58 -6.64 -2.27
CA ALA A 26 9.66 -6.88 -3.22
C ALA A 26 10.96 -7.39 -2.56
N GLY A 27 11.11 -7.20 -1.25
CA GLY A 27 12.19 -7.80 -0.47
C GLY A 27 11.97 -9.29 -0.17
N GLU A 28 10.73 -9.76 -0.21
CA GLU A 28 10.34 -11.13 0.10
C GLU A 28 9.96 -11.88 -1.20
N PRO A 29 10.80 -12.80 -1.71
CA PRO A 29 10.61 -13.41 -3.03
C PRO A 29 9.32 -14.23 -3.14
N GLU A 30 8.87 -14.84 -2.03
CA GLU A 30 7.63 -15.61 -1.97
C GLU A 30 6.39 -14.70 -2.12
N GLU A 31 6.36 -13.61 -1.35
CA GLU A 31 5.27 -12.64 -1.36
C GLU A 31 5.23 -11.86 -2.68
N LEU A 32 6.40 -11.48 -3.22
CA LEU A 32 6.51 -10.85 -4.54
C LEU A 32 5.95 -11.76 -5.63
N GLY A 33 6.30 -13.04 -5.61
CA GLY A 33 5.77 -14.02 -6.58
C GLY A 33 4.25 -14.13 -6.52
N GLN A 34 3.69 -14.22 -5.30
CA GLN A 34 2.25 -14.29 -5.10
C GLN A 34 1.53 -12.99 -5.51
N PHE A 35 2.10 -11.83 -5.17
CA PHE A 35 1.57 -10.54 -5.57
C PHE A 35 1.55 -10.35 -7.09
N LEU A 36 2.62 -10.74 -7.79
CA LEU A 36 2.66 -10.70 -9.26
C LEU A 36 1.66 -11.66 -9.89
N ALA A 37 1.50 -12.86 -9.32
CA ALA A 37 0.49 -13.82 -9.76
C ALA A 37 -0.95 -13.29 -9.59
N LEU A 38 -1.22 -12.56 -8.51
CA LEU A 38 -2.53 -11.97 -8.23
C LEU A 38 -2.84 -10.76 -9.12
N THR A 39 -1.86 -9.89 -9.32
CA THR A 39 -2.02 -8.66 -10.11
C THR A 39 -1.89 -8.90 -11.62
N GLY A 40 -1.33 -10.03 -12.03
CA GLY A 40 -1.11 -10.38 -13.43
C GLY A 40 -0.03 -9.54 -14.12
N ILE A 41 0.71 -8.72 -13.37
CA ILE A 41 1.79 -7.91 -13.92
C ILE A 41 3.15 -8.60 -13.75
N GLY A 42 4.04 -8.39 -14.71
CA GLY A 42 5.42 -8.85 -14.66
C GLY A 42 6.32 -7.95 -13.81
N PRO A 43 7.48 -8.45 -13.36
CA PRO A 43 8.43 -7.68 -12.55
C PRO A 43 8.94 -6.41 -13.25
N GLU A 44 9.02 -6.43 -14.58
CA GLU A 44 9.37 -5.28 -15.41
C GLU A 44 8.32 -4.16 -15.38
N SER A 45 7.04 -4.52 -15.22
CA SER A 45 5.93 -3.57 -15.18
C SER A 45 5.70 -2.99 -13.79
N ILE A 46 6.27 -3.57 -12.72
CA ILE A 46 6.12 -3.06 -11.34
C ILE A 46 6.52 -1.59 -11.26
N ARG A 47 7.61 -1.19 -11.92
CA ARG A 47 8.11 0.19 -11.84
C ARG A 47 7.14 1.18 -12.48
N ALA A 48 6.52 0.79 -13.59
CA ALA A 48 5.51 1.61 -14.26
C ALA A 48 4.22 1.66 -13.42
N ALA A 49 3.78 0.50 -12.94
CA ALA A 49 2.59 0.34 -12.12
C ALA A 49 2.70 1.06 -10.76
N ALA A 50 3.89 1.15 -10.17
CA ALA A 50 4.13 1.90 -8.92
C ALA A 50 3.85 3.41 -9.05
N GLY A 51 3.77 3.94 -10.27
CA GLY A 51 3.31 5.31 -10.54
C GLY A 51 1.78 5.44 -10.66
N GLU A 52 1.04 4.34 -10.62
CA GLU A 52 -0.41 4.34 -10.74
C GLU A 52 -1.08 4.18 -9.36
N PRO A 53 -1.96 5.10 -8.95
CA PRO A 53 -2.64 5.00 -7.65
C PRO A 53 -3.49 3.73 -7.54
N ALA A 54 -4.09 3.27 -8.65
CA ALA A 54 -4.89 2.03 -8.68
C ALA A 54 -4.05 0.80 -8.32
N PHE A 55 -2.80 0.76 -8.78
CA PHE A 55 -1.88 -0.31 -8.45
C PHE A 55 -1.45 -0.25 -6.97
N LEU A 56 -1.17 0.95 -6.46
CA LEU A 56 -0.85 1.15 -5.04
C LEU A 56 -2.01 0.74 -4.11
N VAL A 57 -3.26 0.95 -4.52
CA VAL A 57 -4.43 0.40 -3.81
C VAL A 57 -4.35 -1.12 -3.75
N GLY A 58 -4.07 -1.78 -4.87
CA GLY A 58 -3.92 -3.24 -4.93
C GLY A 58 -2.80 -3.79 -4.04
N VAL A 59 -1.67 -3.07 -3.93
CA VAL A 59 -0.58 -3.41 -3.00
C VAL A 59 -1.07 -3.37 -1.54
N LEU A 60 -1.79 -2.31 -1.18
CA LEU A 60 -2.31 -2.16 0.18
C LEU A 60 -3.42 -3.19 0.47
N GLU A 61 -4.28 -3.51 -0.50
CA GLU A 61 -5.29 -4.58 -0.40
C GLU A 61 -4.62 -5.94 -0.16
N TYR A 62 -3.58 -6.27 -0.93
CA TYR A 62 -2.81 -7.50 -0.76
C TYR A 62 -2.22 -7.59 0.65
N MET A 63 -1.64 -6.50 1.13
CA MET A 63 -1.10 -6.43 2.49
C MET A 63 -2.18 -6.63 3.55
N LEU A 64 -3.37 -6.01 3.40
CA LEU A 64 -4.48 -6.20 4.33
C LEU A 64 -5.06 -7.61 4.30
N SER A 65 -4.95 -8.30 3.16
CA SER A 65 -5.37 -9.70 3.01
C SER A 65 -4.37 -10.67 3.67
N ASN A 66 -3.09 -10.30 3.72
CA ASN A 66 -2.03 -11.05 4.38
C ASN A 66 -1.71 -10.47 5.78
N GLU A 67 -2.47 -10.90 6.79
CA GLU A 67 -2.26 -10.50 8.19
C GLU A 67 -0.80 -10.64 8.70
N PRO A 68 -0.06 -11.75 8.47
CA PRO A 68 1.33 -11.85 8.92
C PRO A 68 2.24 -10.81 8.25
N LEU A 69 2.05 -10.55 6.96
CA LEU A 69 2.80 -9.54 6.21
C LEU A 69 2.49 -8.13 6.73
N LEU A 70 1.20 -7.84 6.96
CA LEU A 70 0.73 -6.58 7.52
C LEU A 70 1.36 -6.30 8.88
N ILE A 71 1.35 -7.27 9.78
CA ILE A 71 1.93 -7.14 11.12
C ILE A 71 3.44 -6.96 11.04
N ALA A 72 4.13 -7.71 10.19
CA ALA A 72 5.58 -7.57 9.98
C ALA A 72 5.95 -6.18 9.44
N PHE A 73 5.22 -5.69 8.44
CA PHE A 73 5.41 -4.36 7.89
C PHE A 73 5.12 -3.27 8.92
N ALA A 74 4.00 -3.36 9.62
CA ALA A 74 3.61 -2.40 10.65
C ALA A 74 4.65 -2.33 11.78
N ALA A 75 5.18 -3.48 12.21
CA ALA A 75 6.25 -3.54 13.20
C ALA A 75 7.55 -2.92 12.69
N ARG A 76 7.92 -3.17 11.43
CA ARG A 76 9.14 -2.63 10.81
C ARG A 76 9.11 -1.11 10.64
N GLU A 77 7.98 -0.58 10.19
CA GLU A 77 7.78 0.87 10.00
C GLU A 77 7.39 1.59 11.29
N ALA A 78 7.22 0.87 12.41
CA ALA A 78 6.75 1.40 13.69
C ALA A 78 5.41 2.15 13.58
N ILE A 79 4.51 1.64 12.74
CA ILE A 79 3.18 2.21 12.49
C ILE A 79 2.07 1.28 12.98
N ARG A 80 0.85 1.80 13.01
CA ARG A 80 -0.35 1.01 13.29
C ARG A 80 -0.81 0.30 12.01
N PRO A 81 -1.23 -0.97 12.05
CA PRO A 81 -1.81 -1.67 10.89
C PRO A 81 -3.00 -0.91 10.28
N THR A 82 -3.75 -0.19 11.12
CA THR A 82 -4.87 0.66 10.70
C THR A 82 -4.45 1.79 9.76
N MET A 83 -3.17 2.19 9.73
CA MET A 83 -2.65 3.16 8.77
C MET A 83 -2.63 2.62 7.35
N ILE A 84 -2.44 1.31 7.15
CA ILE A 84 -2.50 0.66 5.83
C ILE A 84 -3.93 0.68 5.30
N ALA A 85 -4.90 0.38 6.17
CA ALA A 85 -6.32 0.50 5.82
C ALA A 85 -6.72 1.94 5.50
N ALA A 86 -6.18 2.91 6.24
CA ALA A 86 -6.39 4.33 5.95
C ALA A 86 -5.76 4.72 4.62
N ALA A 87 -4.50 4.34 4.35
CA ALA A 87 -3.78 4.53 3.09
C ALA A 87 -4.61 4.06 1.91
N ARG A 88 -5.11 2.83 1.99
CA ARG A 88 -5.92 2.24 0.94
C ARG A 88 -7.17 3.05 0.68
N HIS A 89 -7.88 3.44 1.74
CA HIS A 89 -9.11 4.21 1.61
C HIS A 89 -8.88 5.61 1.01
N VAL A 90 -7.76 6.27 1.32
CA VAL A 90 -7.44 7.58 0.74
C VAL A 90 -7.09 7.48 -0.73
N LEU A 91 -6.28 6.49 -1.12
CA LEU A 91 -5.94 6.27 -2.53
C LEU A 91 -7.14 5.81 -3.36
N ASP A 92 -8.00 4.94 -2.80
CA ASP A 92 -9.25 4.51 -3.42
C ASP A 92 -10.20 5.70 -3.65
N ALA A 93 -10.30 6.60 -2.67
CA ALA A 93 -11.16 7.77 -2.77
C ALA A 93 -10.69 8.81 -3.81
N THR A 94 -9.42 8.77 -4.25
CA THR A 94 -8.91 9.66 -5.30
C THR A 94 -8.97 9.05 -6.70
N LEU A 95 -9.28 7.75 -6.81
CA LEU A 95 -9.55 7.12 -8.10
C LEU A 95 -10.91 7.60 -8.63
N PRO A 96 -11.00 7.99 -9.92
CA PRO A 96 -12.29 8.23 -10.54
C PRO A 96 -13.10 6.92 -10.51
N PHE A 97 -14.36 7.00 -10.07
CA PHE A 97 -15.31 5.89 -10.24
C PHE A 97 -15.59 5.74 -11.73
N GLU A 98 -14.78 4.95 -12.43
CA GLU A 98 -15.08 4.50 -13.79
C GLU A 98 -16.12 3.38 -13.67
N GLY A 99 -17.39 3.77 -13.72
CA GLY A 99 -18.55 2.88 -13.75
C GLY A 99 -18.93 2.44 -15.16
#